data_AF-A0A2W4LIH5-F1
#
_entry.id   AF-A0A2W4LIH5-F1
#
_cell.length_a   1.000
_cell.length_b   1.000
_cell.length_c   1.000
_cell.angle_alpha   90.00
_cell.angle_beta   90.00
_cell.angle_gamma   90.00
#
_symmetry.space_group_name_H-M   'P 1'
#
loop_
_entity.id
_entity.type
_entity.pdbx_description
1 polymer ?
#
loop_
_entity_poly.entity_id
_entity_poly.type
_entity_poly.pdbx_seq_one_letter_code
_entity_poly.pdbx_strand_id
1 'polypeptide(L)'
;MSGDGRVVVGEADAPDSGGIALVGFSWAGGSMTGLGVLEFGTTSSASAVNEDGTIIVGTGDDDVEPAGIIWENGAIEKLASGFEPEHPAGITPDGNVIVGQSAQTAYFRVRDPELVGTMKPLDGATSCRATAVSANGTVAVGWCSMNGTPRAARWAVEDDAPAEDLGTLTGSGESRALATDETGTRIVGDANGEAVVWLDGTTPESLAAVLTAAGADLAGLEPAVATGISADGRTIVGYGQRGDRVEAFIARLP
;
A
#
# COMPACT_ATOMS: atom_id res chain seq x y z
N MET A 1 -9.15 2.58 2.17
CA MET A 1 -10.21 3.25 2.95
C MET A 1 -9.77 4.68 3.17
N SER A 2 -10.68 5.65 3.13
CA SER A 2 -10.40 7.06 3.42
C SER A 2 -10.05 7.28 4.89
N GLY A 3 -9.44 8.42 5.23
CA GLY A 3 -8.93 8.68 6.59
C GLY A 3 -10.03 8.73 7.66
N ASP A 4 -11.24 9.13 7.27
CA ASP A 4 -12.43 9.17 8.12
C ASP A 4 -13.26 7.86 8.11
N GLY A 5 -12.81 6.85 7.36
CA GLY A 5 -13.51 5.58 7.21
C GLY A 5 -14.83 5.62 6.45
N ARG A 6 -15.20 6.76 5.83
CA ARG A 6 -16.48 6.92 5.13
C ARG A 6 -16.46 6.34 3.72
N VAL A 7 -15.29 6.23 3.10
CA VAL A 7 -15.12 5.70 1.75
C VAL A 7 -14.23 4.46 1.78
N VAL A 8 -14.73 3.37 1.24
CA VAL A 8 -13.97 2.14 0.99
C VAL A 8 -13.91 1.92 -0.51
N VAL A 9 -12.75 1.52 -1.02
CA VAL A 9 -12.56 1.24 -2.45
C VAL A 9 -12.04 -0.17 -2.65
N GLY A 10 -12.28 -0.72 -3.83
CA GLY A 10 -11.82 -2.03 -4.22
C GLY A 10 -12.33 -2.40 -5.60
N GLU A 11 -12.53 -3.68 -5.82
CA GLU A 11 -12.99 -4.27 -7.07
C GLU A 11 -14.26 -5.10 -6.85
N ALA A 12 -15.20 -5.01 -7.79
CA ALA A 12 -16.46 -5.76 -7.76
C ALA A 12 -16.88 -6.18 -9.17
N ASP A 13 -17.78 -7.16 -9.26
CA ASP A 13 -18.41 -7.53 -10.54
C ASP A 13 -19.15 -6.33 -11.14
N ALA A 14 -18.92 -6.06 -12.41
CA ALA A 14 -19.60 -5.01 -13.14
C ALA A 14 -21.10 -5.29 -13.20
N PRO A 15 -21.97 -4.30 -12.89
CA PRO A 15 -23.41 -4.43 -13.07
C PRO A 15 -23.72 -4.90 -14.50
N ASP A 16 -24.62 -5.87 -14.63
CA ASP A 16 -25.09 -6.41 -15.91
C ASP A 16 -24.05 -7.14 -16.79
N SER A 17 -22.82 -7.37 -16.31
CA SER A 17 -21.81 -8.17 -17.03
C SER A 17 -22.01 -9.68 -16.90
N GLY A 18 -22.86 -10.13 -15.98
CA GLY A 18 -22.96 -11.56 -15.65
C GLY A 18 -21.72 -12.11 -14.92
N GLY A 19 -20.91 -11.24 -14.29
CA GLY A 19 -19.74 -11.63 -13.49
C GLY A 19 -18.47 -11.89 -14.30
N ILE A 20 -18.38 -11.34 -15.52
CA ILE A 20 -17.23 -11.54 -16.43
C ILE A 20 -16.34 -10.30 -16.58
N ALA A 21 -16.73 -9.16 -16.02
CA ALA A 21 -15.96 -7.94 -16.02
C ALA A 21 -15.90 -7.38 -14.59
N LEU A 22 -14.70 -7.00 -14.17
CA LEU A 22 -14.42 -6.44 -12.85
C LEU A 22 -14.25 -4.93 -12.98
N VAL A 23 -14.91 -4.18 -12.11
CA VAL A 23 -14.82 -2.72 -12.06
C VAL A 23 -14.45 -2.24 -10.67
N GLY A 24 -13.68 -1.16 -10.63
CA GLY A 24 -13.43 -0.42 -9.42
C GLY A 24 -14.77 0.01 -8.82
N PHE A 25 -14.90 -0.11 -7.51
CA PHE A 25 -16.06 0.42 -6.78
C PHE A 25 -15.61 1.36 -5.66
N SER A 26 -16.51 2.26 -5.29
CA SER A 26 -16.48 2.95 -4.01
C SER A 26 -17.72 2.61 -3.19
N TRP A 27 -17.56 2.44 -1.89
CA TRP A 27 -18.65 2.32 -0.94
C TRP A 27 -18.64 3.53 -0.03
N ALA A 28 -19.74 4.27 -0.02
CA ALA A 28 -19.92 5.45 0.81
C ALA A 28 -21.39 5.59 1.23
N GLY A 29 -21.63 5.94 2.49
CA GLY A 29 -22.98 6.19 3.00
C GLY A 29 -23.93 4.99 2.88
N GLY A 30 -23.41 3.75 2.88
CA GLY A 30 -24.21 2.53 2.74
C GLY A 30 -24.47 2.08 1.30
N SER A 31 -23.99 2.82 0.29
CA SER A 31 -24.19 2.48 -1.12
C SER A 31 -22.87 2.12 -1.80
N MET A 32 -22.88 1.09 -2.63
CA MET A 32 -21.80 0.80 -3.58
C MET A 32 -22.05 1.58 -4.89
N THR A 33 -21.00 2.16 -5.43
CA THR A 33 -21.01 2.89 -6.71
C THR A 33 -19.87 2.35 -7.58
N GLY A 34 -20.19 1.97 -8.82
CA GLY A 34 -19.15 1.60 -9.80
C GLY A 34 -18.39 2.85 -10.24
N LEU A 35 -17.06 2.75 -10.29
CA LEU A 35 -16.15 3.83 -10.68
C LEU A 35 -15.94 3.90 -12.20
N GLY A 36 -16.40 2.90 -12.95
CA GLY A 36 -16.28 2.84 -14.40
C GLY A 36 -14.92 2.37 -14.90
N VAL A 37 -14.74 2.43 -16.21
CA VAL A 37 -13.54 1.99 -16.95
C VAL A 37 -13.09 3.11 -17.89
N LEU A 38 -11.83 3.07 -18.34
CA LEU A 38 -11.33 4.04 -19.33
C LEU A 38 -12.15 3.96 -20.62
N GLU A 39 -12.11 5.02 -21.42
CA GLU A 39 -12.64 4.95 -22.78
C GLU A 39 -11.94 3.80 -23.52
N PHE A 40 -12.74 2.89 -24.10
CA PHE A 40 -12.28 1.63 -24.74
C PHE A 40 -11.75 0.54 -23.80
N GLY A 41 -11.58 0.80 -22.50
CA GLY A 41 -11.24 -0.22 -21.50
C GLY A 41 -12.41 -1.14 -21.14
N THR A 42 -12.11 -2.27 -20.50
CA THR A 42 -13.08 -3.31 -20.12
C THR A 42 -13.08 -3.65 -18.63
N THR A 43 -12.02 -3.28 -17.91
CA THR A 43 -11.79 -3.60 -16.51
C THR A 43 -11.21 -2.42 -15.74
N SER A 44 -11.48 -2.41 -14.43
CA SER A 44 -10.79 -1.52 -13.52
C SER A 44 -10.78 -2.09 -12.11
N SER A 45 -9.83 -1.63 -11.30
CA SER A 45 -9.64 -2.04 -9.91
C SER A 45 -9.12 -0.85 -9.12
N ALA A 46 -9.80 -0.49 -8.04
CA ALA A 46 -9.36 0.62 -7.19
C ALA A 46 -8.43 0.11 -6.08
N SER A 47 -7.23 0.70 -5.99
CA SER A 47 -6.18 0.29 -5.04
C SER A 47 -6.15 1.16 -3.79
N ALA A 48 -6.29 2.48 -3.96
CA ALA A 48 -6.14 3.44 -2.86
C ALA A 48 -7.04 4.67 -3.05
N VAL A 49 -7.30 5.36 -1.95
CA VAL A 49 -8.17 6.53 -1.88
C VAL A 49 -7.58 7.53 -0.88
N ASN A 50 -7.67 8.83 -1.19
CA ASN A 50 -7.17 9.90 -0.34
C ASN A 50 -8.08 10.13 0.91
N GLU A 51 -7.73 11.10 1.77
CA GLU A 51 -8.36 11.23 3.08
C GLU A 51 -9.85 11.62 3.03
N ASP A 52 -10.24 12.47 2.08
CA ASP A 52 -11.62 12.94 1.93
C ASP A 52 -12.45 12.10 0.94
N GLY A 53 -11.82 11.09 0.30
CA GLY A 53 -12.49 10.19 -0.63
C GLY A 53 -12.71 10.75 -2.03
N THR A 54 -12.17 11.93 -2.35
CA THR A 54 -12.38 12.59 -3.65
C THR A 54 -11.46 12.09 -4.75
N ILE A 55 -10.32 11.51 -4.39
CA ILE A 55 -9.32 10.99 -5.32
C ILE A 55 -9.08 9.52 -5.04
N ILE A 56 -9.27 8.69 -6.08
CA ILE A 56 -9.03 7.25 -6.04
C ILE A 56 -8.02 6.92 -7.12
N VAL A 57 -7.10 5.99 -6.84
CA VAL A 57 -6.14 5.48 -7.83
C VAL A 57 -6.21 3.97 -7.92
N GLY A 58 -5.85 3.44 -9.08
CA GLY A 58 -5.94 2.01 -9.33
C GLY A 58 -5.39 1.59 -10.69
N THR A 59 -5.81 0.42 -11.13
CA THR A 59 -5.41 -0.15 -12.42
C THR A 59 -6.63 -0.40 -13.30
N GLY A 60 -6.46 -0.31 -14.60
CA GLY A 60 -7.44 -0.74 -15.59
C GLY A 60 -6.74 -1.12 -16.89
N ASP A 61 -7.48 -1.07 -17.98
CA ASP A 61 -7.01 -1.30 -19.33
C ASP A 61 -7.41 -0.14 -20.26
N ASP A 62 -6.50 0.21 -21.15
CA ASP A 62 -6.68 1.14 -22.26
C ASP A 62 -6.72 0.28 -23.54
N ASP A 63 -7.93 -0.04 -24.00
CA ASP A 63 -8.22 -1.14 -24.94
C ASP A 63 -7.82 -2.51 -24.38
N VAL A 64 -6.59 -2.96 -24.62
CA VAL A 64 -6.04 -4.24 -24.11
C VAL A 64 -4.78 -4.06 -23.27
N GLU A 65 -4.25 -2.83 -23.21
CA GLU A 65 -2.99 -2.54 -22.52
C GLU A 65 -3.25 -2.14 -21.06
N PRO A 66 -2.57 -2.77 -20.08
CA PRO A 66 -2.72 -2.37 -18.69
C PRO A 66 -2.33 -0.91 -18.47
N ALA A 67 -3.09 -0.20 -17.65
CA ALA A 67 -2.91 1.21 -17.38
C ALA A 67 -3.07 1.52 -15.89
N GLY A 68 -2.25 2.47 -15.40
CA GLY A 68 -2.51 3.16 -14.15
C GLY A 68 -3.60 4.20 -14.36
N ILE A 69 -4.58 4.24 -13.47
CA ILE A 69 -5.76 5.12 -13.59
C ILE A 69 -6.01 5.91 -12.31
N ILE A 70 -6.62 7.08 -12.49
CA ILE A 70 -7.08 7.97 -11.43
C ILE A 70 -8.56 8.29 -11.66
N TRP A 71 -9.34 8.25 -10.57
CA TRP A 71 -10.68 8.79 -10.52
C TRP A 71 -10.68 10.05 -9.68
N GLU A 72 -11.17 11.13 -10.27
CA GLU A 72 -11.27 12.43 -9.61
C GLU A 72 -12.43 13.21 -10.22
N ASN A 73 -13.23 13.90 -9.39
CA ASN A 73 -14.35 14.73 -9.83
C ASN A 73 -15.37 14.00 -10.75
N GLY A 74 -15.51 12.68 -10.60
CA GLY A 74 -16.40 11.84 -11.41
C GLY A 74 -15.88 11.49 -12.80
N ALA A 75 -14.64 11.86 -13.13
CA ALA A 75 -13.94 11.42 -14.32
C ALA A 75 -12.97 10.28 -13.99
N ILE A 76 -12.70 9.43 -14.98
CA ILE A 76 -11.62 8.44 -14.97
C ILE A 76 -10.61 8.84 -16.04
N GLU A 77 -9.34 8.90 -15.65
CA GLU A 77 -8.24 9.28 -16.55
C GLU A 77 -7.06 8.32 -16.39
N LYS A 78 -6.31 8.16 -17.48
CA LYS A 78 -5.03 7.46 -17.45
C LYS A 78 -4.00 8.35 -16.77
N LEU A 79 -3.22 7.80 -15.83
CA LEU A 79 -2.14 8.56 -15.19
C LEU A 79 -1.06 8.96 -16.22
N ALA A 80 -0.73 8.08 -17.18
CA ALA A 80 0.09 8.36 -18.38
C ALA A 80 1.37 9.17 -18.07
N SER A 81 2.33 8.56 -17.39
CA SER A 81 3.61 9.21 -17.08
C SER A 81 4.74 8.90 -18.08
N GLY A 82 4.49 8.05 -19.07
CA GLY A 82 5.52 7.53 -19.99
C GLY A 82 6.30 6.34 -19.43
N PHE A 83 6.01 5.92 -18.20
CA PHE A 83 6.43 4.65 -17.63
C PHE A 83 5.24 3.67 -17.74
N GLU A 84 5.31 2.61 -18.54
CA GLU A 84 4.15 1.73 -18.76
C GLU A 84 4.48 0.24 -18.52
N PRO A 85 3.58 -0.55 -17.90
CA PRO A 85 2.35 -0.13 -17.21
C PRO A 85 2.59 0.33 -15.77
N GLU A 86 1.79 1.30 -15.31
CA GLU A 86 1.75 1.77 -13.93
C GLU A 86 0.75 0.99 -13.07
N HIS A 87 1.15 0.69 -11.84
CA HIS A 87 0.31 0.03 -10.84
C HIS A 87 0.32 0.86 -9.53
N PRO A 88 -0.46 1.95 -9.44
CA PRO A 88 -0.59 2.73 -8.22
C PRO A 88 -1.13 1.85 -7.07
N ALA A 89 -0.60 2.10 -5.88
CA ALA A 89 -0.88 1.32 -4.67
C ALA A 89 -1.14 2.19 -3.45
N GLY A 90 -0.55 3.39 -3.38
CA GLY A 90 -0.72 4.32 -2.27
C GLY A 90 -0.90 5.76 -2.77
N ILE A 91 -1.59 6.57 -1.98
CA ILE A 91 -1.82 7.98 -2.24
C ILE A 91 -1.79 8.77 -0.92
N THR A 92 -1.25 9.99 -0.92
CA THR A 92 -1.26 10.87 0.26
C THR A 92 -2.67 11.36 0.61
N PRO A 93 -2.90 11.77 1.87
CA PRO A 93 -4.18 12.32 2.33
C PRO A 93 -4.74 13.45 1.46
N ASP A 94 -3.87 14.36 1.00
CA ASP A 94 -4.20 15.48 0.11
C ASP A 94 -4.36 15.07 -1.37
N GLY A 95 -4.06 13.81 -1.70
CA GLY A 95 -4.13 13.29 -3.06
C GLY A 95 -3.00 13.74 -4.00
N ASN A 96 -1.96 14.42 -3.49
CA ASN A 96 -0.90 15.00 -4.31
C ASN A 96 0.20 14.01 -4.71
N VAL A 97 0.55 13.05 -3.84
CA VAL A 97 1.60 12.06 -4.10
C VAL A 97 1.00 10.67 -4.24
N ILE A 98 1.30 10.01 -5.34
CA ILE A 98 0.91 8.64 -5.66
C ILE A 98 2.18 7.79 -5.73
N VAL A 99 2.13 6.58 -5.19
CA VAL A 99 3.23 5.60 -5.27
C VAL A 99 2.73 4.25 -5.73
N GLY A 100 3.62 3.45 -6.31
CA GLY A 100 3.28 2.10 -6.74
C GLY A 100 4.45 1.38 -7.39
N GLN A 101 4.15 0.66 -8.46
CA GLN A 101 5.14 0.00 -9.32
C GLN A 101 4.97 0.41 -10.79
N SER A 102 6.07 0.65 -11.49
CA SER A 102 6.10 0.76 -12.95
C SER A 102 7.41 0.17 -13.48
N ALA A 103 7.37 -0.49 -14.65
CA ALA A 103 8.54 -1.15 -15.26
C ALA A 103 9.37 -2.02 -14.28
N GLN A 104 8.68 -2.79 -13.43
CA GLN A 104 9.27 -3.62 -12.36
C GLN A 104 9.97 -2.86 -11.23
N THR A 105 9.94 -1.53 -11.17
CA THR A 105 10.51 -0.76 -10.06
C THR A 105 9.46 0.05 -9.32
N ALA A 106 9.80 0.51 -8.11
CA ALA A 106 8.94 1.41 -7.37
C ALA A 106 8.89 2.77 -8.10
N TYR A 107 7.69 3.30 -8.32
CA TYR A 107 7.48 4.61 -8.95
C TYR A 107 6.75 5.55 -8.01
N PHE A 108 6.88 6.84 -8.29
CA PHE A 108 6.07 7.88 -7.65
C PHE A 108 5.60 8.91 -8.67
N ARG A 109 4.51 9.59 -8.36
CA ARG A 109 4.01 10.78 -9.05
C ARG A 109 3.61 11.83 -8.03
N VAL A 110 4.15 13.03 -8.16
CA VAL A 110 3.67 14.26 -7.53
C VAL A 110 2.84 15.01 -8.57
N ARG A 111 1.64 15.47 -8.21
CA ARG A 111 0.70 16.10 -9.15
C ARG A 111 0.90 17.60 -9.30
N ASP A 112 1.31 18.29 -8.23
CA ASP A 112 1.58 19.73 -8.23
C ASP A 112 2.79 20.12 -7.34
N PRO A 113 3.88 20.66 -7.93
CA PRO A 113 4.18 20.65 -9.37
C PRO A 113 4.35 19.21 -9.87
N GLU A 114 4.03 18.97 -11.15
CA GLU A 114 4.14 17.62 -11.71
C GLU A 114 5.60 17.13 -11.70
N LEU A 115 5.83 16.00 -11.02
CA LEU A 115 7.08 15.27 -11.01
C LEU A 115 6.77 13.78 -11.00
N VAL A 116 7.28 13.05 -12.00
CA VAL A 116 7.11 11.60 -12.09
C VAL A 116 8.47 10.98 -12.30
N GLY A 117 8.72 9.87 -11.60
CA GLY A 117 9.99 9.18 -11.68
C GLY A 117 9.95 7.80 -11.05
N THR A 118 11.11 7.16 -11.08
CA THR A 118 11.30 5.84 -10.48
C THR A 118 12.32 5.91 -9.36
N MET A 119 12.09 5.15 -8.29
CA MET A 119 13.03 5.01 -7.19
C MET A 119 13.91 3.79 -7.44
N LYS A 120 15.20 3.89 -7.12
CA LYS A 120 16.18 2.85 -7.42
C LYS A 120 15.90 1.59 -6.60
N PRO A 121 16.01 0.40 -7.21
CA PRO A 121 15.82 -0.86 -6.50
C PRO A 121 16.95 -1.14 -5.50
N LEU A 122 16.74 -2.10 -4.60
CA LEU A 122 17.85 -2.69 -3.83
C LEU A 122 18.86 -3.34 -4.79
N ASP A 123 20.14 -3.32 -4.42
CA ASP A 123 21.20 -3.95 -5.20
C ASP A 123 20.90 -5.45 -5.41
N GLY A 124 20.75 -5.85 -6.67
CA GLY A 124 20.45 -7.23 -7.05
C GLY A 124 18.97 -7.62 -7.01
N ALA A 125 18.05 -6.70 -6.72
CA ALA A 125 16.62 -6.95 -6.83
C ALA A 125 16.17 -7.07 -8.29
N THR A 126 15.23 -7.97 -8.56
CA THR A 126 14.63 -8.16 -9.89
C THR A 126 13.38 -7.32 -10.09
N SER A 127 12.72 -6.93 -9.00
CA SER A 127 11.63 -5.97 -9.02
C SER A 127 11.47 -5.30 -7.67
N CYS A 128 10.85 -4.12 -7.64
CA CYS A 128 10.43 -3.42 -6.43
C CYS A 128 9.04 -2.81 -6.62
N ARG A 129 8.34 -2.60 -5.51
CA ARG A 129 7.02 -1.98 -5.45
C ARG A 129 6.89 -1.17 -4.17
N ALA A 130 6.45 0.08 -4.30
CA ALA A 130 5.92 0.84 -3.17
C ALA A 130 4.47 0.42 -2.90
N THR A 131 4.14 0.16 -1.64
CA THR A 131 2.81 -0.25 -1.16
C THR A 131 2.09 0.89 -0.44
N ALA A 132 2.84 1.80 0.18
CA ALA A 132 2.31 2.95 0.89
C ALA A 132 3.27 4.15 0.84
N VAL A 133 2.73 5.33 1.11
CA VAL A 133 3.46 6.60 1.22
C VAL A 133 3.10 7.27 2.55
N SER A 134 4.07 7.92 3.19
CA SER A 134 3.86 8.71 4.41
C SER A 134 2.91 9.87 4.13
N ALA A 135 2.15 10.29 5.15
CA ALA A 135 1.12 11.32 4.96
C ALA A 135 1.70 12.67 4.47
N ASN A 136 2.94 12.99 4.86
CA ASN A 136 3.65 14.16 4.37
C ASN A 136 4.24 14.00 2.95
N GLY A 137 4.06 12.85 2.30
CA GLY A 137 4.49 12.57 0.93
C GLY A 137 5.98 12.34 0.73
N THR A 138 6.80 12.29 1.79
CA THR A 138 8.27 12.26 1.64
C THR A 138 8.89 10.87 1.64
N VAL A 139 8.20 9.86 2.17
CA VAL A 139 8.74 8.49 2.30
C VAL A 139 7.76 7.48 1.69
N ALA A 140 8.24 6.71 0.73
CA ALA A 140 7.54 5.52 0.24
C ALA A 140 8.06 4.27 0.96
N VAL A 141 7.18 3.32 1.24
CA VAL A 141 7.54 2.01 1.81
C VAL A 141 6.98 0.89 0.96
N GLY A 142 7.61 -0.27 1.02
CA GLY A 142 7.21 -1.43 0.24
C GLY A 142 8.22 -2.56 0.32
N TRP A 143 8.48 -3.20 -0.82
CA TRP A 143 9.42 -4.31 -0.86
C TRP A 143 10.06 -4.49 -2.24
N CYS A 144 11.18 -5.19 -2.26
CA CYS A 144 11.91 -5.62 -3.44
C CYS A 144 12.05 -7.14 -3.48
N SER A 145 11.95 -7.74 -4.66
CA SER A 145 12.14 -9.17 -4.88
C SER A 145 13.63 -9.50 -5.02
N MET A 146 14.19 -10.17 -4.02
CA MET A 146 15.55 -10.71 -4.02
C MET A 146 15.50 -12.17 -4.46
N ASN A 147 15.57 -12.41 -5.78
CA ASN A 147 15.43 -13.76 -6.37
C ASN A 147 14.16 -14.49 -5.93
N GLY A 148 13.02 -13.78 -5.87
CA GLY A 148 11.74 -14.34 -5.46
C GLY A 148 11.45 -14.25 -3.96
N THR A 149 12.42 -13.83 -3.14
CA THR A 149 12.17 -13.57 -1.70
C THR A 149 11.99 -12.08 -1.47
N PRO A 150 10.85 -11.61 -0.95
CA PRO A 150 10.66 -10.18 -0.70
C PRO A 150 11.58 -9.68 0.43
N ARG A 151 12.07 -8.45 0.25
CA ARG A 151 12.78 -7.65 1.26
C ARG A 151 12.10 -6.32 1.41
N ALA A 152 11.71 -5.99 2.64
CA ALA A 152 11.13 -4.71 2.98
C ALA A 152 12.12 -3.60 2.66
N ALA A 153 11.62 -2.55 2.03
CA ALA A 153 12.41 -1.40 1.65
C ALA A 153 11.64 -0.11 1.88
N ARG A 154 12.38 0.98 2.05
CA ARG A 154 11.84 2.35 1.97
C ARG A 154 12.66 3.20 1.01
N TRP A 155 12.05 4.27 0.56
CA TRP A 155 12.64 5.24 -0.36
C TRP A 155 12.24 6.65 0.05
N ALA A 156 13.12 7.61 -0.21
CA ALA A 156 12.67 8.99 -0.35
C ALA A 156 11.84 9.12 -1.64
N VAL A 157 10.75 9.89 -1.59
CA VAL A 157 9.93 10.19 -2.78
C VAL A 157 10.65 11.25 -3.62
N GLU A 158 11.64 10.79 -4.36
CA GLU A 158 12.49 11.58 -5.25
C GLU A 158 12.96 10.70 -6.40
N ASP A 159 13.17 11.31 -7.57
CA ASP A 159 13.66 10.57 -8.72
C ASP A 159 15.03 9.97 -8.42
N ASP A 160 15.18 8.70 -8.79
CA ASP A 160 16.45 8.00 -8.70
C ASP A 160 17.00 7.81 -7.26
N ALA A 161 16.16 8.02 -6.23
CA ALA A 161 16.49 7.79 -4.83
C ALA A 161 16.75 6.30 -4.53
N PRO A 162 17.84 5.94 -3.83
CA PRO A 162 18.17 4.55 -3.51
C PRO A 162 17.18 3.92 -2.53
N ALA A 163 16.84 2.66 -2.76
CA ALA A 163 16.18 1.82 -1.76
C ALA A 163 17.06 1.67 -0.52
N GLU A 164 16.46 1.82 0.65
CA GLU A 164 17.05 1.40 1.92
C GLU A 164 16.45 0.05 2.34
N ASP A 165 17.32 -0.95 2.57
CA ASP A 165 16.91 -2.27 3.05
C ASP A 165 16.47 -2.16 4.53
N LEU A 166 15.23 -2.55 4.81
CA LEU A 166 14.66 -2.56 6.15
C LEU A 166 14.95 -3.87 6.90
N GLY A 167 15.74 -4.78 6.35
CA GLY A 167 16.13 -6.02 7.01
C GLY A 167 14.97 -7.00 7.20
N THR A 168 15.18 -7.98 8.07
CA THR A 168 14.31 -9.14 8.29
C THR A 168 14.49 -9.70 9.68
N LEU A 169 13.47 -10.39 10.21
CA LEU A 169 13.67 -11.29 11.33
C LEU A 169 14.62 -12.44 10.93
N THR A 170 15.39 -12.95 11.88
CA THR A 170 16.26 -14.12 11.70
C THR A 170 15.47 -15.34 11.23
N GLY A 171 15.95 -16.06 10.20
CA GLY A 171 15.40 -17.39 9.84
C GLY A 171 15.20 -17.65 8.34
N SER A 172 14.74 -16.68 7.56
CA SER A 172 14.47 -16.87 6.11
C SER A 172 14.65 -15.62 5.26
N GLY A 173 14.68 -14.45 5.88
CA GLY A 173 14.96 -13.20 5.20
C GLY A 173 13.73 -12.48 4.67
N GLU A 174 12.58 -13.15 4.55
CA GLU A 174 11.37 -12.53 4.00
C GLU A 174 10.90 -11.37 4.86
N SER A 175 10.68 -10.22 4.23
CA SER A 175 10.05 -9.07 4.86
C SER A 175 9.29 -8.21 3.84
N ARG A 176 8.19 -7.59 4.28
CA ARG A 176 7.42 -6.60 3.51
C ARG A 176 7.05 -5.43 4.41
N ALA A 177 7.27 -4.21 3.95
CA ALA A 177 6.65 -3.03 4.54
C ALA A 177 5.31 -2.76 3.85
N LEU A 178 4.25 -2.54 4.64
CA LEU A 178 2.87 -2.43 4.17
C LEU A 178 2.25 -1.07 4.48
N ALA A 179 2.64 -0.44 5.59
CA ALA A 179 2.14 0.89 5.96
C ALA A 179 3.19 1.66 6.77
N THR A 180 3.03 2.98 6.81
CA THR A 180 3.92 3.89 7.54
C THR A 180 3.15 5.03 8.18
N ASP A 181 3.75 5.66 9.20
CA ASP A 181 3.19 6.82 9.90
C ASP A 181 3.28 8.12 9.08
N GLU A 182 2.94 9.26 9.70
CA GLU A 182 2.90 10.56 9.03
C GLU A 182 4.24 10.97 8.39
N THR A 183 5.35 10.59 9.01
CA THR A 183 6.69 11.04 8.66
C THR A 183 7.51 9.98 7.93
N GLY A 184 7.06 8.73 7.91
CA GLY A 184 7.84 7.62 7.37
C GLY A 184 8.76 6.96 8.40
N THR A 185 8.70 7.36 9.67
CA THR A 185 9.64 6.90 10.70
C THR A 185 9.26 5.57 11.31
N ARG A 186 7.95 5.30 11.44
CA ARG A 186 7.43 4.04 11.96
C ARG A 186 6.73 3.29 10.86
N ILE A 187 7.22 2.08 10.59
CA ILE A 187 6.73 1.24 9.49
C ILE A 187 6.20 -0.06 10.10
N VAL A 188 5.17 -0.62 9.48
CA VAL A 188 4.60 -1.92 9.85
C VAL A 188 4.46 -2.83 8.65
N GLY A 189 4.43 -4.13 8.90
CA GLY A 189 4.26 -5.13 7.86
C GLY A 189 4.39 -6.55 8.40
N ASP A 190 5.01 -7.41 7.60
CA ASP A 190 5.27 -8.80 7.96
C ASP A 190 6.71 -9.20 7.67
N ALA A 191 7.22 -10.14 8.47
CA ALA A 191 8.45 -10.85 8.20
C ALA A 191 8.33 -12.31 8.65
N ASN A 192 8.63 -13.25 7.77
CA ASN A 192 8.53 -14.69 8.02
C ASN A 192 7.16 -15.15 8.58
N GLY A 193 6.07 -14.50 8.17
CA GLY A 193 4.71 -14.81 8.65
C GLY A 193 4.36 -14.22 10.01
N GLU A 194 5.21 -13.36 10.58
CA GLU A 194 4.95 -12.62 11.81
C GLU A 194 4.73 -11.14 11.51
N ALA A 195 3.81 -10.51 12.26
CA ALA A 195 3.64 -9.06 12.19
C ALA A 195 4.86 -8.38 12.81
N VAL A 196 5.42 -7.41 12.09
CA VAL A 196 6.61 -6.67 12.54
C VAL A 196 6.41 -5.16 12.52
N VAL A 197 7.23 -4.50 13.32
CA VAL A 197 7.38 -3.04 13.35
C VAL A 197 8.84 -2.69 13.07
N TRP A 198 9.04 -1.59 12.36
CA TRP A 198 10.31 -0.87 12.32
C TRP A 198 10.09 0.45 13.02
N LEU A 199 10.49 0.54 14.30
CA LEU A 199 10.28 1.73 15.13
C LEU A 199 11.43 2.72 15.00
N ASP A 200 12.66 2.21 14.86
CA ASP A 200 13.88 3.00 14.72
C ASP A 200 14.86 2.27 13.77
N GLY A 201 15.01 2.79 12.54
CA GLY A 201 16.03 2.30 11.59
C GLY A 201 15.57 1.16 10.68
N THR A 202 16.42 0.14 10.53
CA THR A 202 16.33 -0.94 9.52
C THR A 202 16.33 -2.34 10.13
N THR A 203 16.00 -2.46 11.42
CA THR A 203 15.87 -3.76 12.08
C THR A 203 14.41 -3.97 12.47
N PRO A 204 13.72 -4.98 11.93
CA PRO A 204 12.36 -5.28 12.33
C PRO A 204 12.34 -5.91 13.73
N GLU A 205 11.32 -5.56 14.49
CA GLU A 205 10.97 -6.21 15.76
C GLU A 205 9.63 -6.93 15.63
N SER A 206 9.50 -8.08 16.28
CA SER A 206 8.21 -8.78 16.35
C SER A 206 7.20 -7.91 17.11
N LEU A 207 6.06 -7.61 16.49
CA LEU A 207 5.00 -6.81 17.11
C LEU A 207 4.50 -7.48 18.40
N ALA A 208 4.41 -8.81 18.42
CA ALA A 208 4.02 -9.56 19.62
C ALA A 208 5.00 -9.34 20.79
N ALA A 209 6.30 -9.32 20.50
CA ALA A 209 7.33 -9.07 21.50
C ALA A 209 7.26 -7.63 22.04
N VAL A 210 7.09 -6.64 21.16
CA VAL A 210 6.93 -5.22 21.53
C VAL A 210 5.71 -5.01 22.42
N LEU A 211 4.56 -5.59 22.05
CA LEU A 211 3.33 -5.48 22.85
C LEU A 211 3.46 -6.19 24.21
N THR A 212 4.05 -7.38 24.24
CA THR A 212 4.25 -8.13 25.49
C THR A 212 5.22 -7.39 26.43
N ALA A 213 6.29 -6.79 25.90
CA ALA A 213 7.22 -5.97 26.66
C ALA A 213 6.54 -4.71 27.24
N ALA A 214 5.54 -4.17 26.54
CA ALA A 214 4.69 -3.08 27.03
C ALA A 214 3.60 -3.54 28.02
N GLY A 215 3.53 -4.84 28.35
CA GLY A 215 2.59 -5.42 29.32
C GLY A 215 1.24 -5.83 28.74
N ALA A 216 1.11 -5.93 27.42
CA ALA A 216 -0.10 -6.45 26.79
C ALA A 216 -0.21 -7.97 26.95
N ASP A 217 -1.41 -8.46 27.28
CA ASP A 217 -1.75 -9.88 27.17
C ASP A 217 -2.40 -10.15 25.81
N LEU A 218 -1.74 -10.95 24.98
CA LEU A 218 -2.24 -11.31 23.64
C LEU A 218 -3.36 -12.37 23.71
N ALA A 219 -3.59 -12.99 24.88
CA ALA A 219 -4.58 -14.03 25.11
C ALA A 219 -4.49 -15.22 24.12
N GLY A 220 -3.28 -15.51 23.63
CA GLY A 220 -3.03 -16.55 22.62
C GLY A 220 -3.24 -16.11 21.16
N LEU A 221 -3.36 -14.80 20.90
CA LEU A 221 -3.25 -14.26 19.54
C LEU A 221 -1.78 -14.25 19.11
N GLU A 222 -1.52 -14.73 17.90
CA GLU A 222 -0.24 -14.68 17.21
C GLU A 222 -0.37 -13.70 16.03
N PRO A 223 0.04 -12.42 16.19
CA PRO A 223 0.01 -11.42 15.12
C PRO A 223 0.82 -11.88 13.89
N ALA A 224 0.15 -12.00 12.74
CA ALA A 224 0.77 -12.53 11.53
C ALA A 224 1.14 -11.44 10.52
N VAL A 225 0.29 -10.42 10.37
CA VAL A 225 0.55 -9.29 9.46
C VAL A 225 -0.01 -8.01 10.09
N ALA A 226 0.80 -6.94 10.12
CA ALA A 226 0.34 -5.59 10.42
C ALA A 226 0.11 -4.82 9.11
N THR A 227 -1.14 -4.45 8.84
CA THR A 227 -1.55 -3.89 7.54
C THR A 227 -1.74 -2.37 7.56
N GLY A 228 -1.76 -1.76 8.74
CA GLY A 228 -1.97 -0.32 8.87
C GLY A 228 -1.40 0.23 10.18
N ILE A 229 -0.97 1.48 10.13
CA ILE A 229 -0.52 2.26 11.28
C ILE A 229 -1.15 3.66 11.20
N SER A 230 -1.52 4.24 12.34
CA SER A 230 -2.04 5.61 12.40
C SER A 230 -0.95 6.64 12.09
N ALA A 231 -1.37 7.83 11.65
CA ALA A 231 -0.47 8.95 11.35
C ALA A 231 0.46 9.29 12.54
N ASP A 232 -0.05 9.22 13.77
CA ASP A 232 0.75 9.46 14.99
C ASP A 232 1.64 8.29 15.41
N GLY A 233 1.64 7.18 14.64
CA GLY A 233 2.51 6.04 14.84
C GLY A 233 2.19 5.17 16.06
N ARG A 234 0.99 5.30 16.66
CA ARG A 234 0.63 4.62 17.91
C ARG A 234 -0.38 3.49 17.77
N THR A 235 -1.26 3.54 16.77
CA THR A 235 -2.29 2.53 16.57
C THR A 235 -1.93 1.67 15.38
N ILE A 236 -1.85 0.36 15.57
CA ILE A 236 -1.58 -0.62 14.52
C ILE A 236 -2.81 -1.50 14.35
N VAL A 237 -3.16 -1.79 13.09
CA VAL A 237 -4.19 -2.78 12.74
C VAL A 237 -3.57 -3.88 11.89
N GLY A 238 -4.20 -5.05 11.92
CA GLY A 238 -3.72 -6.20 11.18
C GLY A 238 -4.56 -7.44 11.46
N TYR A 239 -4.01 -8.59 11.14
CA TYR A 239 -4.61 -9.87 11.46
C TYR A 239 -3.56 -10.89 11.94
N GLY A 240 -4.03 -11.87 12.69
CA GLY A 240 -3.22 -12.94 13.27
C GLY A 240 -4.02 -14.22 13.46
N GLN A 241 -3.37 -15.25 14.00
CA GLN A 241 -3.99 -16.52 14.31
C GLN A 241 -4.33 -16.62 15.80
N ARG A 242 -5.47 -17.23 16.12
CA ARG A 242 -5.78 -17.72 17.46
C ARG A 242 -6.21 -19.18 17.34
N GLY A 243 -5.26 -20.09 17.52
CA GLY A 243 -5.44 -21.49 17.10
C GLY A 243 -5.67 -21.56 15.58
N ASP A 244 -6.75 -22.18 15.15
CA ASP A 244 -7.08 -22.34 13.71
C ASP A 244 -7.87 -21.16 13.11
N ARG A 245 -8.10 -20.08 13.88
CA ARG A 245 -8.91 -18.93 13.45
C ARG A 245 -8.06 -17.71 13.14
N VAL A 246 -8.29 -17.12 11.97
CA VAL A 246 -7.80 -15.78 11.63
C VAL A 246 -8.66 -14.72 12.33
N GLU A 247 -8.02 -13.82 13.07
CA GLU A 247 -8.66 -12.71 13.76
C GLU A 247 -7.98 -11.38 13.38
N ALA A 248 -8.79 -10.35 13.11
CA ALA A 248 -8.30 -8.99 13.04
C ALA A 248 -7.94 -8.47 14.44
N PHE A 249 -6.94 -7.60 14.51
CA PHE A 249 -6.55 -6.94 15.76
C PHE A 249 -6.39 -5.44 15.59
N ILE A 250 -6.52 -4.74 16.72
CA ILE A 250 -6.04 -3.38 16.92
C ILE A 250 -5.08 -3.40 18.10
N ALA A 251 -3.89 -2.85 17.90
CA ALA A 251 -2.82 -2.78 18.89
C ALA A 251 -2.43 -1.33 19.12
N ARG A 252 -1.98 -1.02 20.34
CA ARG A 252 -1.47 0.30 20.69
C ARG A 252 -0.04 0.18 21.16
N LEU A 253 0.86 0.89 20.49
CA LEU A 253 2.22 1.07 20.95
C LEU A 253 2.25 2.06 22.12
N PRO A 254 3.20 1.90 23.06
CA PRO A 254 3.42 2.85 24.14
C PRO A 254 3.81 4.26 23.66
#